data_AF-A0A167FTW5-F1
#
_entry.id   AF-A0A167FTW5-F1
#
_cell.length_a   1.000
_cell.length_b   1.000
_cell.length_c   1.000
_cell.angle_alpha   90.00
_cell.angle_beta   90.00
_cell.angle_gamma   90.00
#
_symmetry.space_group_name_H-M   'P 1'
#
loop_
_entity.id
_entity.type
_entity.pdbx_description
1 polymer ?
#
loop_
_entity_poly.entity_id
_entity_poly.type
_entity_poly.pdbx_seq_one_letter_code
_entity_poly.pdbx_strand_id
1 'polypeptide(L)'
;MTLKYVIESNTKTNKSFIHNRPVRQMRVSQFKMNMQKSIRRLRKSKKLTQRQLGNILGVDQATISNFESGKTIMTLDLAYELILVFGCDFYIECDLSGIMSLPKAS
;
A
#
# COMPACT_ATOMS: atom_id res chain seq x y z
N MET A 1 0.53 -19.69 -41.08
CA MET A 1 1.24 -19.45 -39.81
C MET A 1 0.21 -19.32 -38.71
N THR A 2 0.07 -20.35 -37.88
CA THR A 2 -1.10 -20.63 -37.05
C THR A 2 -1.06 -19.95 -35.68
N LEU A 3 -2.24 -19.64 -35.16
CA LEU A 3 -2.57 -19.00 -33.88
C LEU A 3 -1.77 -19.50 -32.66
N LYS A 4 -1.22 -20.73 -32.70
CA LYS A 4 -0.35 -21.31 -31.67
C LYS A 4 0.90 -20.46 -31.37
N TYR A 5 1.53 -19.87 -32.39
CA TYR A 5 2.78 -19.11 -32.20
C TYR A 5 2.59 -17.78 -31.47
N VAL A 6 1.39 -17.18 -31.59
CA VAL A 6 1.03 -15.92 -30.94
C VAL A 6 0.72 -16.11 -29.45
N ILE A 7 0.26 -17.31 -29.06
CA ILE A 7 -0.04 -17.64 -27.66
C ILE A 7 1.25 -17.98 -26.89
N GLU A 8 2.18 -18.72 -27.51
CA GLU A 8 3.45 -19.12 -26.87
C GLU A 8 4.48 -17.97 -26.70
N SER A 9 4.38 -16.92 -27.50
CA SER A 9 5.27 -15.75 -27.39
C SER A 9 4.85 -14.75 -26.30
N ASN A 10 3.58 -14.76 -25.88
CA ASN A 10 3.06 -13.87 -24.83
C ASN A 10 3.27 -14.37 -23.39
N THR A 11 3.79 -15.58 -23.19
CA THR A 11 4.00 -16.18 -21.86
C THR A 11 5.43 -16.01 -21.34
N LYS A 12 6.40 -15.63 -22.18
CA LYS A 12 7.82 -15.53 -21.78
C LYS A 12 8.18 -14.23 -21.04
N THR A 13 7.43 -13.16 -21.23
CA THR A 13 7.62 -11.87 -20.53
C THR A 13 6.68 -11.69 -19.34
N ASN A 14 5.77 -12.65 -19.13
CA ASN A 14 4.76 -12.64 -18.08
C ASN A 14 5.22 -13.52 -16.90
N LYS A 15 6.39 -13.21 -16.31
CA LYS A 15 6.64 -13.66 -14.93
C LYS A 15 5.65 -12.90 -14.05
N SER A 16 4.46 -13.47 -13.93
CA SER A 16 3.34 -12.98 -13.14
C SER A 16 3.83 -12.46 -11.78
N PHE A 17 3.16 -11.44 -11.22
CA PHE A 17 3.46 -10.95 -9.88
C PHE A 17 3.57 -12.08 -8.84
N ILE A 18 2.93 -13.22 -9.08
CA ILE A 18 3.01 -14.47 -8.33
C ILE A 18 4.47 -14.95 -8.16
N HIS A 19 5.33 -14.82 -9.17
CA HIS A 19 6.72 -15.31 -9.13
C HIS A 19 7.78 -14.20 -9.02
N ASN A 20 7.40 -12.92 -9.07
CA ASN A 20 8.34 -11.79 -8.97
C ASN A 20 8.43 -11.22 -7.54
N ARG A 21 9.27 -11.84 -6.69
CA ARG A 21 9.46 -11.43 -5.29
C ARG A 21 9.95 -9.97 -5.13
N PRO A 22 10.96 -9.49 -5.89
CA PRO A 22 11.41 -8.10 -5.77
C PRO A 22 10.31 -7.07 -6.02
N VAL A 23 9.50 -7.27 -7.07
CA VAL A 23 8.39 -6.36 -7.39
C VAL A 23 7.32 -6.38 -6.30
N ARG A 24 6.99 -7.55 -5.74
CA ARG A 24 6.07 -7.63 -4.60
C ARG A 24 6.60 -6.89 -3.37
N GLN A 25 7.90 -7.03 -3.06
CA GLN A 25 8.53 -6.32 -1.94
C GLN A 25 8.48 -4.80 -2.14
N MET A 26 8.77 -4.32 -3.35
CA MET A 26 8.65 -2.90 -3.69
C MET A 26 7.22 -2.38 -3.47
N ARG A 27 6.19 -3.11 -3.92
CA ARG A 27 4.78 -2.73 -3.74
C ARG A 27 4.38 -2.70 -2.26
N VAL A 28 4.83 -3.67 -1.46
CA VAL A 28 4.61 -3.68 0.00
C VAL A 28 5.28 -2.46 0.65
N SER A 29 6.50 -2.11 0.25
CA SER A 29 7.18 -0.92 0.76
C SER A 29 6.45 0.38 0.37
N GLN A 30 5.96 0.48 -0.86
CA GLN A 30 5.14 1.62 -1.32
C GLN A 30 3.83 1.73 -0.52
N PHE A 31 3.15 0.61 -0.31
CA PHE A 31 1.94 0.56 0.51
C PHE A 31 2.18 1.08 1.93
N LYS A 32 3.26 0.60 2.57
CA LYS A 32 3.66 1.06 3.91
C LYS A 32 3.86 2.57 3.96
N MET A 33 4.59 3.15 3.00
CA MET A 33 4.81 4.61 2.93
C MET A 33 3.50 5.38 2.73
N ASN A 34 2.59 4.88 1.92
CA ASN A 34 1.30 5.53 1.65
C ASN A 34 0.36 5.46 2.86
N MET A 35 0.36 4.36 3.60
CA MET A 35 -0.38 4.26 4.87
C MET A 35 0.13 5.30 5.89
N GLN A 36 1.44 5.43 6.06
CA GLN A 36 2.04 6.41 6.99
C GLN A 36 1.56 7.84 6.69
N LYS A 37 1.61 8.25 5.41
CA LYS A 37 1.12 9.57 4.97
C LYS A 37 -0.39 9.73 5.19
N SER A 38 -1.16 8.67 4.94
CA SER A 38 -2.62 8.68 5.06
C SER A 38 -3.07 8.83 6.50
N ILE A 39 -2.43 8.17 7.47
CA ILE A 39 -2.74 8.31 8.90
C ILE A 39 -2.69 9.77 9.33
N ARG A 40 -1.57 10.45 9.03
CA ARG A 40 -1.39 11.87 9.39
C ARG A 40 -2.44 12.77 8.75
N ARG A 41 -2.75 12.52 7.48
CA ARG A 41 -3.76 13.29 6.73
C ARG A 41 -5.16 13.09 7.31
N LEU A 42 -5.58 11.84 7.53
CA LEU A 42 -6.90 11.48 8.06
C LEU A 42 -7.09 11.97 9.49
N ARG A 43 -6.08 11.80 10.34
CA ARG A 43 -6.10 12.34 11.71
C ARG A 43 -6.34 13.85 11.71
N LYS A 44 -5.61 14.58 10.86
CA LYS A 44 -5.75 16.04 10.73
C LYS A 44 -7.10 16.45 10.14
N SER A 45 -7.63 15.73 9.16
CA SER A 45 -8.95 16.04 8.58
C SER A 45 -10.08 15.86 9.59
N LYS A 46 -9.93 14.93 10.53
CA LYS A 46 -10.83 14.75 11.69
C LYS A 46 -10.48 15.64 12.89
N LYS A 47 -9.52 16.56 12.76
CA LYS A 47 -9.05 17.49 13.82
C LYS A 47 -8.58 16.79 15.11
N LEU A 48 -8.02 15.59 14.99
CA LEU A 48 -7.51 14.82 16.13
C LEU A 48 -6.03 15.15 16.40
N THR A 49 -5.66 15.23 17.68
CA THR A 49 -4.25 15.18 18.11
C THR A 49 -3.73 13.74 18.06
N GLN A 50 -2.41 13.55 18.04
CA GLN A 50 -1.83 12.19 18.09
C GLN A 50 -2.24 11.44 19.37
N ARG A 51 -2.37 12.15 20.51
CA ARG A 51 -2.85 11.56 21.76
C ARG A 51 -4.31 11.11 21.67
N GLN A 52 -5.18 11.91 21.07
CA GLN A 52 -6.59 11.51 20.88
C GLN A 52 -6.73 10.28 19.97
N LEU A 53 -5.96 10.22 18.87
CA LEU A 53 -5.96 9.04 18.02
C LEU A 53 -5.40 7.82 18.76
N GLY A 54 -4.32 8.00 19.55
CA GLY A 54 -3.77 6.92 20.38
C GLY A 54 -4.81 6.35 21.33
N ASN A 55 -5.54 7.22 22.05
CA ASN A 55 -6.62 6.80 22.94
C ASN A 55 -7.73 6.02 22.22
N ILE A 56 -8.07 6.39 20.98
CA ILE A 56 -9.07 5.67 20.17
C ILE A 56 -8.56 4.27 19.81
N LEU A 57 -7.29 4.15 19.45
CA LEU A 57 -6.66 2.89 19.03
C LEU A 57 -6.06 2.07 20.19
N GLY A 58 -6.25 2.50 21.43
CA GLY A 58 -5.68 1.83 22.61
C GLY A 58 -4.15 1.85 22.69
N VAL A 59 -3.48 2.84 22.08
CA VAL A 59 -2.01 2.99 22.10
C VAL A 59 -1.59 4.37 22.61
N ASP A 60 -0.32 4.52 23.00
CA ASP A 60 0.19 5.82 23.43
C ASP A 60 0.41 6.81 22.27
N GLN A 61 0.56 8.09 22.61
CA GLN A 61 0.81 9.15 21.62
C GLN A 61 2.13 8.95 20.87
N ALA A 62 3.16 8.41 21.53
CA ALA A 62 4.46 8.15 20.93
C ALA A 62 4.37 7.12 19.81
N THR A 63 3.54 6.09 19.98
CA THR A 63 3.23 5.04 19.01
C THR A 63 2.59 5.64 17.76
N ILE A 64 1.61 6.55 17.91
CA ILE A 64 1.05 7.29 16.77
C ILE A 64 2.12 8.13 16.06
N SER A 65 3.00 8.81 16.82
CA SER A 65 4.11 9.58 16.24
C SER A 65 5.09 8.70 15.46
N ASN A 66 5.40 7.50 15.98
CA ASN A 66 6.25 6.53 15.32
C ASN A 66 5.61 5.97 14.04
N PHE A 67 4.29 5.75 14.03
CA PHE A 67 3.56 5.37 12.83
C PHE A 67 3.60 6.46 11.76
N GLU A 68 3.30 7.71 12.13
CA GLU A 68 3.31 8.84 11.18
C GLU A 68 4.69 9.19 10.64
N SER A 69 5.76 8.85 11.37
CA SER A 69 7.15 9.04 10.96
C SER A 69 7.77 7.80 10.30
N GLY A 70 7.05 6.68 10.25
CA GLY A 70 7.52 5.43 9.66
C GLY A 70 8.59 4.69 10.47
N LYS A 71 8.84 5.08 11.73
CA LYS A 71 9.79 4.41 12.63
C LYS A 71 9.31 3.02 13.06
N THR A 72 8.00 2.81 13.11
CA THR A 72 7.40 1.55 13.53
C THR A 72 6.42 1.04 12.47
N ILE A 73 6.50 -0.26 12.19
CA ILE A 73 5.52 -0.95 11.34
C ILE A 73 4.30 -1.27 12.21
N MET A 74 3.13 -0.88 11.72
CA MET A 74 1.86 -1.18 12.36
C MET A 74 1.48 -2.65 12.22
N THR A 75 0.80 -3.21 13.22
CA THR A 75 0.16 -4.53 13.13
C THR A 75 -1.03 -4.49 12.17
N LEU A 76 -1.47 -5.66 11.70
CA LEU A 76 -2.66 -5.74 10.84
C LEU A 76 -3.92 -5.25 11.59
N ASP A 77 -4.04 -5.59 12.87
CA ASP A 77 -5.19 -5.22 13.71
C ASP A 77 -5.36 -3.70 13.80
N LEU A 78 -4.28 -2.98 14.12
CA LEU A 78 -4.30 -1.51 14.17
C LEU A 78 -4.56 -0.88 12.80
N ALA A 79 -4.07 -1.50 11.73
CA ALA A 79 -4.35 -1.04 10.37
C ALA A 79 -5.84 -1.18 10.03
N TYR A 80 -6.48 -2.25 10.49
CA TYR A 80 -7.92 -2.46 10.32
C TYR A 80 -8.74 -1.51 11.20
N GLU A 81 -8.34 -1.27 12.45
CA GLU A 81 -9.01 -0.27 13.30
C GLU A 81 -9.01 1.12 12.68
N LEU A 82 -7.91 1.54 12.04
CA LEU A 82 -7.87 2.84 11.34
C LEU A 82 -8.91 2.94 10.22
N ILE A 83 -9.15 1.84 9.49
CA ILE A 83 -10.19 1.79 8.45
C ILE A 83 -11.57 2.01 9.09
N LEU A 84 -11.83 1.33 10.22
CA LEU A 84 -13.09 1.47 10.96
C LEU A 84 -13.29 2.89 11.52
N VAL A 85 -12.24 3.47 12.11
CA VAL A 85 -12.27 4.81 12.72
C VAL A 85 -12.48 5.91 11.68
N PHE A 86 -11.85 5.78 10.50
CA PHE A 86 -11.92 6.82 9.48
C PHE A 86 -13.02 6.59 8.44
N GLY A 87 -13.58 5.38 8.36
CA GLY A 87 -14.62 5.02 7.39
C GLY A 87 -14.14 5.12 5.94
N CYS A 88 -12.85 4.91 5.71
CA CYS A 88 -12.26 4.96 4.38
C CYS A 88 -11.25 3.83 4.19
N ASP A 89 -11.31 3.19 3.02
CA ASP A 89 -10.23 2.31 2.60
C ASP A 89 -8.98 3.15 2.34
N PHE A 90 -7.82 2.60 2.69
CA PHE A 90 -6.53 3.16 2.29
C PHE A 90 -6.35 2.94 0.78
N TYR A 91 -7.01 3.76 -0.03
CA TYR A 91 -6.81 3.77 -1.47
C TYR A 91 -5.36 4.13 -1.74
N ILE A 92 -4.64 3.14 -2.26
CA ILE A 92 -3.39 3.37 -2.96
C ILE A 92 -3.82 4.06 -4.26
N GLU A 93 -3.27 5.24 -4.58
CA GLU A 93 -3.07 5.59 -5.99
C GLU A 93 -2.05 4.59 -6.54
N CYS A 94 -2.51 3.36 -6.74
CA CYS A 94 -1.77 2.32 -7.39
C CYS A 94 -2.01 2.65 -8.85
N ASP A 95 -1.08 3.38 -9.46
CA ASP A 95 -1.03 3.38 -10.90
C ASP A 95 -0.74 1.93 -11.36
N LEU A 96 -1.83 1.23 -11.66
CA LEU A 96 -1.83 -0.08 -12.30
C LEU A 96 -1.82 0.09 -13.83
N SER A 97 -1.85 1.31 -14.37
CA SER A 97 -1.79 1.54 -15.83
C SER A 97 -0.45 1.07 -16.40
N GLY A 98 0.63 1.15 -15.62
CA GLY A 98 1.93 0.53 -15.94
C GLY A 98 1.92 -1.01 -16.00
N ILE A 99 0.80 -1.67 -15.68
CA ILE A 99 0.60 -3.12 -15.88
C ILE A 99 -0.06 -3.40 -17.24
N MET A 100 -0.70 -2.40 -17.84
CA MET A 100 -1.32 -2.47 -19.17
C MET A 100 -0.46 -1.85 -20.27
N SER A 101 0.53 -1.02 -19.93
CA SER A 101 1.46 -0.43 -20.90
C SER A 101 2.86 -0.27 -20.32
N LEU A 102 3.74 -1.24 -20.58
CA LEU A 102 5.18 -0.98 -20.63
C LEU A 102 5.60 -1.01 -22.11
N PRO A 103 6.35 -0.01 -22.61
CA PRO A 103 6.87 -0.06 -23.97
C PRO A 103 7.77 -1.27 -24.12
N LYS A 104 7.61 -1.99 -25.24
CA LYS A 104 8.55 -3.02 -25.64
C LYS A 104 9.94 -2.39 -25.65
N ALA A 105 10.82 -2.84 -24.76
CA ALA A 105 12.23 -2.50 -24.83
C ALA A 105 12.77 -3.09 -26.15
N SER A 106 13.39 -2.21 -26.94
CA SER A 106 13.95 -2.42 -28.27
C SER A 106 14.94 -3.58 -28.34
#